data_AF-A0A9D5VDD3-F1
#
_entry.id   AF-A0A9D5VDD3-F1
#
_cell.length_a   1.000
_cell.length_b   1.000
_cell.length_c   1.000
_cell.angle_alpha   90.00
_cell.angle_beta   90.00
_cell.angle_gamma   90.00
#
_symmetry.space_group_name_H-M   'P 1'
#
loop_
_entity.id
_entity.type
_entity.pdbx_description
1 polymer ?
#
loop_
_entity_poly.entity_id
_entity_poly.type
_entity_poly.pdbx_seq_one_letter_code
_entity_poly.pdbx_strand_id
1 'polypeptide(L)'
;MAGKRKSVVITPSTGARPWEIPALWNKVAFLQKIRLRRTVDTLILPLLVKLEGLYAKSNKTIKPRLRGRSLSEIEQDDAAIEWGLTLFDIAVREKLIEFKDAAGKAVTRGPVGCCGMSVDEAKAHFIQKALEHIMADAPPQKEKRVDEELRAMKVRKASDLSKVRQLIRFDPLSILELHKGLRGRLDSLLKKDKAFLDTLHACQPVTFLRPLRVALGNSFPEIVNLSPEFLQAVVEGLDHSAKITALGPEILSVRDPAVFRAFGTWAMKEIEDKADPEGKKKKYVTRISQVKDAMGKDFQLLLGATPSVVEEVGKWSNQEIEAIRRYLPFLGSEAIEAMSPIDFEMRVSMLHGLWDRLGREFIEVELSQPMGVLVIRGVVAKLQEMLKLGSAAKDVRSLIAKSEMLDDGLAPYLNRPKKKPEQPAEK
;
A
#
# COMPACT_ATOMS: atom_id res chain seq x y z
N MET A 1 -11.68 -34.75 22.99
CA MET A 1 -12.22 -34.23 24.27
C MET A 1 -13.67 -33.80 24.07
N ALA A 2 -14.60 -34.76 24.09
CA ALA A 2 -16.02 -34.56 23.74
C ALA A 2 -16.93 -34.90 24.93
N GLY A 3 -16.80 -34.15 26.03
CA GLY A 3 -17.89 -34.02 26.98
C GLY A 3 -18.80 -32.90 26.47
N LYS A 4 -20.12 -33.15 26.34
CA LYS A 4 -21.12 -32.15 25.94
C LYS A 4 -20.93 -30.89 26.79
N ARG A 5 -20.26 -29.86 26.23
CA ARG A 5 -20.13 -28.56 26.89
C ARG A 5 -21.54 -28.01 27.05
N LYS A 6 -21.97 -27.75 28.29
CA LYS A 6 -23.30 -27.18 28.57
C LYS A 6 -23.38 -25.81 27.88
N SER A 7 -24.17 -25.71 26.82
CA SER A 7 -24.43 -24.43 26.15
C SER A 7 -25.36 -23.58 27.02
N VAL A 8 -25.10 -22.27 27.05
CA VAL A 8 -26.00 -21.29 27.64
C VAL A 8 -27.07 -21.00 26.58
N VAL A 9 -28.29 -21.48 26.85
CA VAL A 9 -29.43 -21.25 25.98
C VAL A 9 -30.18 -20.01 26.47
N ILE A 10 -30.26 -19.00 25.62
CA ILE A 10 -30.92 -17.73 25.91
C ILE A 10 -32.26 -17.69 25.16
N THR A 11 -33.34 -17.76 25.92
CA THR A 11 -34.74 -17.68 25.49
C THR A 11 -35.38 -16.36 25.97
N PRO A 12 -36.56 -15.98 25.45
CA PRO A 12 -37.30 -14.82 25.96
C PRO A 12 -37.55 -14.88 27.47
N SER A 13 -37.86 -16.05 28.01
CA SER A 13 -38.15 -16.25 29.44
C SER A 13 -36.91 -16.23 30.34
N THR A 14 -35.73 -16.58 29.82
CA THR A 14 -34.48 -16.52 30.59
C THR A 14 -33.88 -15.11 30.65
N GLY A 15 -34.16 -14.27 29.65
CA GLY A 15 -33.63 -12.91 29.57
C GLY A 15 -34.57 -11.82 30.06
N ALA A 16 -35.88 -12.09 30.19
CA ALA A 16 -36.91 -11.15 30.64
C ALA A 16 -37.49 -11.56 31.99
N ARG A 17 -37.86 -10.57 32.83
CA ARG A 17 -38.65 -10.84 34.04
C ARG A 17 -40.14 -11.01 33.69
N PRO A 18 -40.94 -11.73 34.50
CA PRO A 18 -42.33 -12.04 34.17
C PRO A 18 -43.22 -10.83 33.85
N TRP A 19 -42.94 -9.67 34.45
CA TRP A 19 -43.69 -8.42 34.24
C TRP A 19 -43.18 -7.57 33.08
N GLU A 20 -42.11 -7.99 32.40
CA GLU A 20 -41.57 -7.28 31.26
C GLU A 20 -42.27 -7.80 29.99
N ILE A 21 -43.50 -7.34 29.81
CA ILE A 21 -44.41 -7.77 28.74
C ILE A 21 -43.88 -7.32 27.35
N PRO A 22 -44.04 -8.12 26.28
CA PRO A 22 -43.23 -7.99 25.06
C PRO A 22 -43.44 -6.71 24.24
N ALA A 23 -44.62 -6.06 24.28
CA ALA A 23 -44.96 -5.04 23.30
C ALA A 23 -44.20 -3.71 23.46
N LEU A 24 -44.04 -3.20 24.69
CA LEU A 24 -43.40 -1.91 24.94
C LEU A 24 -41.87 -2.07 25.05
N TRP A 25 -41.42 -3.11 25.74
CA TRP A 25 -40.01 -3.36 26.00
C TRP A 25 -39.21 -3.78 24.76
N ASN A 26 -39.88 -4.34 23.74
CA ASN A 26 -39.24 -4.65 22.46
C ASN A 26 -39.27 -3.47 21.48
N LYS A 27 -39.95 -2.36 21.79
CA LYS A 27 -40.06 -1.18 20.92
C LYS A 27 -39.29 0.03 21.45
N VAL A 28 -39.07 0.11 22.76
CA VAL A 28 -38.39 1.25 23.40
C VAL A 28 -36.90 0.95 23.58
N ALA A 29 -36.04 1.69 22.88
CA ALA A 29 -34.59 1.49 22.88
C ALA A 29 -33.94 1.50 24.28
N PHE A 30 -34.42 2.36 25.18
CA PHE A 30 -33.94 2.41 26.56
C PHE A 30 -34.22 1.10 27.33
N LEU A 31 -35.41 0.55 27.19
CA LEU A 31 -35.83 -0.68 27.84
C LEU A 31 -35.09 -1.91 27.28
N GLN A 32 -34.88 -1.94 25.96
CA GLN A 32 -34.06 -2.94 25.30
C GLN A 32 -32.61 -2.94 25.84
N LYS A 33 -32.01 -1.76 26.06
CA LYS A 33 -30.66 -1.62 26.64
C LYS A 33 -30.58 -2.16 28.07
N ILE A 34 -31.58 -1.90 28.91
CA ILE A 34 -31.63 -2.43 30.28
C ILE A 34 -31.65 -3.97 30.25
N ARG A 35 -32.50 -4.55 29.41
CA ARG A 35 -32.58 -6.01 29.25
C ARG A 35 -31.29 -6.61 28.69
N LEU A 36 -30.67 -5.92 27.73
CA LEU A 36 -29.38 -6.32 27.17
C LEU A 36 -28.32 -6.38 28.27
N ARG A 37 -28.16 -5.31 29.07
CA ARG A 37 -27.18 -5.27 30.16
C ARG A 37 -27.42 -6.39 31.17
N ARG A 38 -28.67 -6.63 31.58
CA ARG A 38 -28.99 -7.74 32.49
C ARG A 38 -28.66 -9.11 31.90
N THR A 39 -29.06 -9.35 30.65
CA THR A 39 -28.79 -10.62 29.95
C THR A 39 -27.28 -10.85 29.85
N VAL A 40 -26.52 -9.80 29.53
CA VAL A 40 -25.07 -9.87 29.46
C VAL A 40 -24.48 -10.17 30.84
N ASP A 41 -24.84 -9.41 31.87
CA ASP A 41 -24.30 -9.54 33.22
C ASP A 41 -24.59 -10.91 33.86
N THR A 42 -25.81 -11.43 33.70
CA THR A 42 -26.26 -12.65 34.38
C THR A 42 -25.96 -13.94 33.63
N LEU A 43 -26.05 -13.94 32.29
CA LEU A 43 -25.98 -15.16 31.48
C LEU A 43 -24.71 -15.25 30.64
N ILE A 44 -24.27 -14.14 30.04
CA ILE A 44 -23.17 -14.15 29.07
C ILE A 44 -21.82 -13.94 29.76
N LEU A 45 -21.69 -12.92 30.60
CA LEU A 45 -20.43 -12.53 31.26
C LEU A 45 -19.82 -13.68 32.09
N PRO A 46 -20.57 -14.46 32.89
CA PRO A 46 -19.99 -15.59 33.62
C PRO A 46 -19.40 -16.67 32.70
N LEU A 47 -19.98 -16.87 31.51
CA LEU A 47 -19.44 -17.77 30.50
C LEU A 47 -18.17 -17.20 29.87
N LEU A 48 -18.17 -15.91 29.52
CA LEU A 48 -16.99 -15.25 28.94
C LEU A 48 -15.80 -15.24 29.90
N VAL A 49 -16.03 -15.00 31.20
CA VAL A 49 -14.98 -15.07 32.24
C VAL A 49 -14.40 -16.48 32.36
N LYS A 50 -15.24 -17.52 32.26
CA LYS A 50 -14.76 -18.92 32.22
C LYS A 50 -13.92 -19.19 30.98
N LEU A 51 -14.34 -18.69 29.82
CA LEU A 51 -13.58 -18.81 28.57
C LEU A 51 -12.25 -18.09 28.64
N GLU A 52 -12.21 -16.86 29.14
CA GLU A 52 -10.99 -16.11 29.38
C GLU A 52 -10.01 -16.90 30.27
N GLY A 53 -10.52 -17.51 31.36
CA GLY A 53 -9.71 -18.34 32.24
C GLY A 53 -9.11 -19.57 31.56
N LEU A 54 -9.77 -20.14 30.55
CA LEU A 54 -9.22 -21.24 29.75
C LEU A 54 -8.13 -20.75 28.78
N TYR A 55 -8.35 -19.60 28.14
CA TYR A 55 -7.36 -18.98 27.24
C TYR A 55 -6.12 -18.48 27.99
N ALA A 56 -6.27 -17.91 29.19
CA ALA A 56 -5.15 -17.47 30.01
C ALA A 56 -4.30 -18.64 30.53
N LYS A 57 -4.91 -19.81 30.76
CA LYS A 57 -4.21 -21.04 31.14
C LYS A 57 -3.39 -21.62 29.99
N SER A 58 -3.90 -21.55 28.76
CA SER A 58 -3.17 -22.04 27.57
C SER A 58 -2.12 -21.06 27.07
N ASN A 59 -2.30 -19.75 27.32
CA ASN A 59 -1.36 -18.71 26.91
C ASN A 59 -1.04 -17.76 28.08
N LYS A 60 0.07 -18.02 28.77
CA LYS A 60 0.53 -17.30 29.97
C LYS A 60 0.77 -15.79 29.77
N THR A 61 0.77 -15.31 28.51
CA THR A 61 0.97 -13.89 28.18
C THR A 61 -0.32 -13.07 28.22
N ILE A 62 -1.49 -13.72 28.24
CA ILE A 62 -2.79 -13.01 28.22
C ILE A 62 -3.14 -12.58 29.64
N LYS A 63 -3.09 -11.27 29.90
CA LYS A 63 -3.63 -10.69 31.13
C LYS A 63 -5.16 -10.74 31.10
N PRO A 64 -5.84 -11.29 32.14
CA PRO A 64 -7.29 -11.32 32.18
C PRO A 64 -7.86 -9.89 32.25
N ARG A 65 -8.87 -9.61 31.43
CA ARG A 65 -9.54 -8.31 31.30
C ARG A 65 -10.98 -8.32 31.82
N LEU A 66 -11.62 -9.49 31.94
CA LEU A 66 -12.99 -9.62 32.41
C LEU A 66 -13.08 -10.15 33.84
N ARG A 67 -12.17 -11.03 34.24
CA ARG A 67 -12.20 -11.68 35.56
C ARG A 67 -12.17 -10.67 36.70
N GLY A 68 -13.16 -10.77 37.60
CA GLY A 68 -13.26 -9.94 38.80
C GLY A 68 -13.84 -8.54 38.55
N ARG A 69 -14.25 -8.24 37.32
CA ARG A 69 -14.89 -6.97 36.95
C ARG A 69 -16.40 -7.17 36.76
N SER A 70 -17.17 -6.21 37.23
CA SER A 70 -18.60 -6.05 36.95
C SER A 70 -18.84 -5.60 35.50
N LEU A 71 -20.06 -5.77 34.97
CA LEU A 71 -20.39 -5.26 33.64
C LEU A 71 -20.19 -3.74 33.55
N SER A 72 -20.49 -2.98 34.60
CA SER A 72 -20.30 -1.52 34.62
C SER A 72 -18.83 -1.13 34.50
N GLU A 73 -17.91 -1.85 35.15
CA GLU A 73 -16.46 -1.61 35.04
C GLU A 73 -15.93 -2.01 33.66
N ILE A 74 -16.46 -3.10 33.08
CA ILE A 74 -16.10 -3.52 31.72
C ILE A 74 -16.59 -2.47 30.70
N GLU A 75 -17.79 -1.93 30.88
CA GLU A 75 -18.37 -0.91 30.01
C GLU A 75 -17.60 0.43 30.04
N GLN A 76 -16.69 0.64 30.99
CA GLN A 76 -15.84 1.83 31.09
C GLN A 76 -14.44 1.64 30.47
N ASP A 77 -14.10 0.43 30.03
CA ASP A 77 -12.78 0.07 29.48
C ASP A 77 -12.98 -0.49 28.07
N ASP A 78 -12.59 0.28 27.05
CA ASP A 78 -12.76 -0.10 25.64
C ASP A 78 -12.02 -1.39 25.29
N ALA A 79 -10.87 -1.63 25.93
CA ALA A 79 -10.03 -2.80 25.71
C ALA A 79 -10.63 -4.05 26.34
N ALA A 80 -11.40 -3.89 27.43
CA ALA A 80 -12.21 -4.95 28.02
C ALA A 80 -13.45 -5.25 27.15
N ILE A 81 -14.12 -4.23 26.61
CA ILE A 81 -15.25 -4.39 25.68
C ILE A 81 -14.82 -5.15 24.42
N GLU A 82 -13.72 -4.73 23.77
CA GLU A 82 -13.17 -5.41 22.57
C GLU A 82 -12.91 -6.89 22.84
N TRP A 83 -12.29 -7.20 23.99
CA TRP A 83 -11.99 -8.58 24.38
C TRP A 83 -13.26 -9.39 24.68
N GLY A 84 -14.23 -8.79 25.38
CA GLY A 84 -15.53 -9.40 25.64
C GLY A 84 -16.29 -9.74 24.36
N LEU A 85 -16.31 -8.84 23.37
CA LEU A 85 -16.91 -9.09 22.06
C LEU A 85 -16.18 -10.19 21.29
N THR A 86 -14.85 -10.25 21.37
CA THR A 86 -14.05 -11.31 20.74
C THR A 86 -14.37 -12.68 21.35
N LEU A 87 -14.42 -12.77 22.68
CA LEU A 87 -14.79 -13.99 23.37
C LEU A 87 -16.25 -14.39 23.09
N PHE A 88 -17.15 -13.43 22.95
CA PHE A 88 -18.53 -13.67 22.56
C PHE A 88 -18.63 -14.29 21.16
N ASP A 89 -17.90 -13.75 20.17
CA ASP A 89 -17.88 -14.31 18.81
C ASP A 89 -17.34 -15.75 18.79
N ILE A 90 -16.31 -16.03 19.59
CA ILE A 90 -15.81 -17.39 19.80
C ILE A 90 -16.89 -18.26 20.45
N ALA A 91 -17.55 -17.80 21.52
CA ALA A 91 -18.57 -18.56 22.23
C ALA A 91 -19.76 -18.92 21.34
N VAL A 92 -20.22 -18.00 20.48
CA VAL A 92 -21.28 -18.26 19.51
C VAL A 92 -20.82 -19.26 18.44
N ARG A 93 -19.61 -19.09 17.87
CA ARG A 93 -19.06 -20.01 16.87
C ARG A 93 -18.91 -21.43 17.40
N GLU A 94 -18.47 -21.57 18.64
CA GLU A 94 -18.29 -22.85 19.34
C GLU A 94 -19.61 -23.42 19.90
N LYS A 95 -20.76 -22.79 19.61
CA LYS A 95 -22.10 -23.17 20.10
C LYS A 95 -22.21 -23.23 21.63
N LEU A 96 -21.42 -22.42 22.33
CA LEU A 96 -21.51 -22.26 23.78
C LEU A 96 -22.62 -21.30 24.19
N ILE A 97 -23.04 -20.43 23.26
CA ILE A 97 -24.21 -19.56 23.39
C ILE A 97 -25.17 -19.88 22.25
N GLU A 98 -26.42 -20.18 22.58
CA GLU A 98 -27.49 -20.39 21.61
C GLU A 98 -28.66 -19.47 21.92
N PHE A 99 -29.13 -18.73 20.92
CA PHE A 99 -30.34 -17.91 21.04
C PHE A 99 -31.53 -18.69 20.48
N LYS A 100 -32.60 -18.83 21.26
CA LYS A 100 -33.83 -19.52 20.86
C LYS A 100 -35.06 -18.63 21.04
N ASP A 101 -36.05 -18.81 20.19
CA ASP A 101 -37.33 -18.11 20.30
C ASP A 101 -38.25 -18.77 21.36
N ALA A 102 -39.47 -18.25 21.51
CA ALA A 102 -40.46 -18.80 22.44
C ALA A 102 -40.88 -20.24 22.10
N ALA A 103 -40.73 -20.65 20.83
CA ALA A 103 -41.02 -22.00 20.34
C ALA A 103 -39.79 -22.93 20.41
N GLY A 104 -38.65 -22.45 20.93
CA GLY A 104 -37.41 -23.21 21.04
C GLY A 104 -36.61 -23.34 19.74
N LYS A 105 -36.99 -22.62 18.68
CA LYS A 105 -36.26 -22.59 17.40
C LYS A 105 -35.08 -21.63 17.49
N ALA A 106 -33.96 -22.00 16.87
CA ALA A 106 -32.77 -21.15 16.84
C ALA A 106 -33.04 -19.82 16.12
N VAL A 107 -32.73 -18.72 16.79
CA VAL A 107 -32.82 -17.37 16.22
C VAL A 107 -31.46 -17.02 15.63
N THR A 108 -31.37 -17.06 14.30
CA THR A 108 -30.15 -16.75 13.56
C THR A 108 -30.16 -15.34 12.98
N ARG A 109 -31.34 -14.78 12.70
CA ARG A 109 -31.55 -13.41 12.19
C ARG A 109 -32.84 -12.86 12.80
N GLY A 110 -32.77 -11.67 13.39
CA GLY A 110 -33.91 -11.01 14.04
C GLY A 110 -33.72 -10.77 15.54
N PRO A 111 -34.69 -10.10 16.19
CA PRO A 111 -34.59 -9.73 17.58
C PRO A 111 -34.60 -10.96 18.49
N VAL A 112 -33.60 -11.07 19.36
CA VAL A 112 -33.56 -12.12 20.37
C VAL A 112 -34.54 -11.78 21.48
N GLY A 113 -35.35 -12.74 21.91
CA GLY A 113 -36.44 -12.47 22.85
C GLY A 113 -35.99 -11.98 24.24
N CYS A 114 -34.71 -12.15 24.58
CA CYS A 114 -34.14 -11.69 25.85
C CYS A 114 -33.97 -10.18 25.93
N CYS A 115 -33.67 -9.48 24.82
CA CYS A 115 -33.44 -8.03 24.82
C CYS A 115 -34.19 -7.26 23.72
N GLY A 116 -34.89 -7.95 22.82
CA GLY A 116 -35.65 -7.32 21.74
C GLY A 116 -34.77 -6.69 20.64
N MET A 117 -33.45 -6.85 20.72
CA MET A 117 -32.46 -6.47 19.72
C MET A 117 -31.96 -7.71 18.99
N SER A 118 -31.53 -7.58 17.75
CA SER A 118 -30.73 -8.62 17.11
C SER A 118 -29.34 -8.73 17.74
N VAL A 119 -28.65 -9.85 17.52
CA VAL A 119 -27.26 -10.02 18.00
C VAL A 119 -26.35 -8.94 17.41
N ASP A 120 -26.55 -8.57 16.15
CA ASP A 120 -25.77 -7.52 15.48
C ASP A 120 -26.02 -6.13 16.08
N GLU A 121 -27.27 -5.79 16.42
CA GLU A 121 -27.62 -4.54 17.11
C GLU A 121 -27.03 -4.49 18.53
N ALA A 122 -27.07 -5.61 19.26
CA ALA A 122 -26.45 -5.71 20.58
C ALA A 122 -24.93 -5.54 20.51
N LYS A 123 -24.26 -6.15 19.51
CA LYS A 123 -22.83 -5.95 19.27
C LYS A 123 -22.52 -4.50 18.90
N ALA A 124 -23.31 -3.91 18.00
CA ALA A 124 -23.16 -2.51 17.59
C ALA A 124 -23.26 -1.55 18.79
N HIS A 125 -24.14 -1.85 19.77
CA HIS A 125 -24.23 -1.06 21.00
C HIS A 125 -22.92 -1.04 21.80
N PHE A 126 -22.30 -2.19 22.03
CA PHE A 126 -21.03 -2.27 22.75
C PHE A 126 -19.85 -1.72 21.95
N ILE A 127 -19.83 -1.93 20.62
CA ILE A 127 -18.83 -1.31 19.74
C ILE A 127 -18.93 0.22 19.83
N GLN A 128 -20.14 0.78 19.77
CA GLN A 128 -20.35 2.22 19.89
C GLN A 128 -19.85 2.77 21.23
N LYS A 129 -20.13 2.07 22.34
CA LYS A 129 -19.57 2.45 23.66
C LYS A 129 -18.04 2.42 23.67
N ALA A 130 -17.43 1.36 23.13
CA ALA A 130 -15.98 1.28 23.04
C ALA A 130 -15.39 2.42 22.20
N LEU A 131 -16.05 2.80 21.10
CA LEU A 131 -15.65 3.96 20.30
C LEU A 131 -15.75 5.27 21.07
N GLU A 132 -16.80 5.47 21.86
CA GLU A 132 -16.96 6.67 22.70
C GLU A 132 -15.80 6.81 23.69
N HIS A 133 -15.38 5.72 24.34
CA HIS A 133 -14.21 5.70 25.22
C HIS A 133 -12.90 5.95 24.48
N ILE A 134 -12.68 5.24 23.37
CA ILE A 134 -11.51 5.40 22.52
C ILE A 134 -11.35 6.85 22.02
N MET A 135 -12.47 7.50 21.68
CA MET A 135 -12.48 8.91 21.25
C MET A 135 -12.33 9.89 22.42
N ALA A 136 -12.82 9.56 23.62
CA ALA A 136 -12.62 10.38 24.81
C ALA A 136 -11.14 10.43 25.26
N ASP A 137 -10.40 9.34 25.03
CA ASP A 137 -8.97 9.25 25.29
C ASP A 137 -8.10 9.92 24.20
N ALA A 138 -8.72 10.55 23.20
CA ALA A 138 -7.99 11.23 22.15
C ALA A 138 -7.24 12.47 22.68
N PRO A 139 -6.09 12.83 22.07
CA PRO A 139 -5.37 14.05 22.41
C PRO A 139 -6.27 15.29 22.37
N PRO A 140 -6.21 16.19 23.37
CA PRO A 140 -7.10 17.35 23.50
C PRO A 140 -6.95 18.39 22.38
N GLN A 141 -5.90 18.29 21.55
CA GLN A 141 -5.64 19.18 20.42
C GLN A 141 -6.34 18.75 19.12
N LYS A 142 -7.22 17.75 19.16
CA LYS A 142 -7.95 17.34 17.96
C LYS A 142 -8.95 18.40 17.51
N GLU A 143 -8.90 18.72 16.23
CA GLU A 143 -9.91 19.53 15.59
C GLU A 143 -11.26 18.80 15.61
N LYS A 144 -12.34 19.51 15.95
CA LYS A 144 -13.72 18.96 15.97
C LYS A 144 -14.08 18.20 14.70
N ARG A 145 -13.60 18.70 13.56
CA ARG A 145 -13.80 18.07 12.25
C ARG A 145 -13.19 16.67 12.18
N VAL A 146 -11.99 16.46 12.71
CA VAL A 146 -11.34 15.13 12.73
C VAL A 146 -12.15 14.14 13.58
N ASP A 147 -12.71 14.61 14.69
CA ASP A 147 -13.57 13.78 15.53
C ASP A 147 -14.86 13.37 14.81
N GLU A 148 -15.48 14.29 14.05
CA GLU A 148 -16.64 13.99 13.22
C GLU A 148 -16.32 12.95 12.14
N GLU A 149 -15.17 13.08 11.45
CA GLU A 149 -14.78 12.13 10.41
C GLU A 149 -14.52 10.72 10.96
N LEU A 150 -13.86 10.61 12.12
CA LEU A 150 -13.61 9.33 12.77
C LEU A 150 -14.90 8.69 13.29
N ARG A 151 -15.83 9.49 13.83
CA ARG A 151 -17.15 9.03 14.27
C ARG A 151 -18.05 8.59 13.12
N ALA A 152 -17.87 9.16 11.93
CA ALA A 152 -18.60 8.76 10.72
C ALA A 152 -18.16 7.39 10.17
N MET A 153 -17.04 6.83 10.65
CA MET A 153 -16.54 5.53 10.20
C MET A 153 -17.49 4.38 10.60
N LYS A 154 -17.74 3.47 9.66
CA LYS A 154 -18.61 2.30 9.87
C LYS A 154 -17.84 1.15 10.52
N VAL A 155 -17.68 1.19 11.83
CA VAL A 155 -17.05 0.11 12.61
C VAL A 155 -18.08 -0.97 12.92
N ARG A 156 -17.90 -2.18 12.36
CA ARG A 156 -18.85 -3.30 12.53
C ARG A 156 -18.28 -4.48 13.31
N LYS A 157 -16.96 -4.58 13.41
CA LYS A 157 -16.27 -5.71 14.05
C LYS A 157 -15.46 -5.23 15.25
N ALA A 158 -15.38 -6.06 16.28
CA ALA A 158 -14.54 -5.78 17.45
C ALA A 158 -13.06 -5.63 17.06
N SER A 159 -12.57 -6.42 16.09
CA SER A 159 -11.20 -6.34 15.57
C SER A 159 -10.81 -4.96 15.02
N ASP A 160 -11.80 -4.18 14.58
CA ASP A 160 -11.57 -2.88 13.97
C ASP A 160 -11.33 -1.79 15.04
N LEU A 161 -11.71 -2.02 16.31
CA LEU A 161 -11.50 -1.09 17.41
C LEU A 161 -10.01 -0.81 17.64
N SER A 162 -9.16 -1.85 17.57
CA SER A 162 -7.71 -1.69 17.62
C SER A 162 -7.15 -0.77 16.54
N LYS A 163 -7.72 -0.80 15.33
CA LYS A 163 -7.33 0.05 14.19
C LYS A 163 -7.83 1.47 14.38
N VAL A 164 -9.03 1.66 14.94
CA VAL A 164 -9.54 2.99 15.30
C VAL A 164 -8.64 3.66 16.34
N ARG A 165 -8.18 2.94 17.37
CA ARG A 165 -7.19 3.48 18.33
C ARG A 165 -5.91 3.95 17.65
N GLN A 166 -5.46 3.22 16.63
CA GLN A 166 -4.27 3.59 15.86
C GLN A 166 -4.54 4.85 15.04
N LEU A 167 -5.65 4.93 14.30
CA LEU A 167 -6.05 6.10 13.52
C LEU A 167 -6.22 7.37 14.37
N ILE A 168 -6.68 7.22 15.61
CA ILE A 168 -6.81 8.34 16.56
C ILE A 168 -5.48 8.97 16.93
N ARG A 169 -4.37 8.25 16.79
CA ARG A 169 -3.02 8.75 17.06
C ARG A 169 -2.38 9.43 15.83
N PHE A 170 -3.07 9.43 14.70
CA PHE A 170 -2.59 10.14 13.51
C PHE A 170 -2.63 11.63 13.78
N ASP A 171 -1.72 12.35 13.14
CA ASP A 171 -1.79 13.80 13.07
C ASP A 171 -3.15 14.23 12.49
N PRO A 172 -3.82 15.26 13.05
CA PRO A 172 -5.10 15.75 12.56
C PRO A 172 -5.09 16.06 11.05
N LEU A 173 -4.00 16.64 10.53
CA LEU A 173 -3.87 16.94 9.11
C LEU A 173 -3.76 15.65 8.28
N SER A 174 -3.09 14.61 8.79
CA SER A 174 -3.03 13.31 8.11
C SER A 174 -4.44 12.75 7.91
N ILE A 175 -5.30 12.79 8.94
CA ILE A 175 -6.69 12.34 8.81
C ILE A 175 -7.47 13.19 7.80
N LEU A 176 -7.30 14.51 7.78
CA LEU A 176 -7.98 15.39 6.83
C LEU A 176 -7.52 15.15 5.38
N GLU A 177 -6.22 14.96 5.14
CA GLU A 177 -5.69 14.66 3.80
C GLU A 177 -6.15 13.27 3.34
N LEU A 178 -6.16 12.27 4.23
CA LEU A 178 -6.67 10.93 3.94
C LEU A 178 -8.18 10.96 3.66
N HIS A 179 -8.97 11.64 4.49
CA HIS A 179 -10.41 11.77 4.26
C HIS A 179 -10.71 12.41 2.89
N LYS A 180 -10.03 13.52 2.57
CA LYS A 180 -10.18 14.21 1.27
C LYS A 180 -9.77 13.30 0.11
N GLY A 181 -8.61 12.67 0.21
CA GLY A 181 -8.08 11.81 -0.86
C GLY A 181 -8.88 10.52 -1.06
N LEU A 182 -9.35 9.90 0.02
CA LEU A 182 -10.20 8.70 -0.02
C LEU A 182 -11.67 9.02 -0.34
N ARG A 183 -12.01 10.29 -0.59
CA ARG A 183 -13.36 10.77 -0.93
C ARG A 183 -14.40 10.38 0.14
N GLY A 184 -14.05 10.62 1.39
CA GLY A 184 -14.90 10.31 2.55
C GLY A 184 -14.97 8.84 2.95
N ARG A 185 -14.27 7.94 2.24
CA ARG A 185 -14.22 6.50 2.57
C ARG A 185 -13.06 6.15 3.50
N LEU A 186 -12.94 6.88 4.62
CA LEU A 186 -11.89 6.65 5.61
C LEU A 186 -12.00 5.24 6.22
N ASP A 187 -13.21 4.69 6.29
CA ASP A 187 -13.53 3.33 6.72
C ASP A 187 -12.80 2.23 5.92
N SER A 188 -12.36 2.54 4.69
CA SER A 188 -11.53 1.62 3.89
C SER A 188 -10.21 1.25 4.57
N LEU A 189 -9.65 2.12 5.41
CA LEU A 189 -8.42 1.86 6.18
C LEU A 189 -8.61 0.76 7.23
N LEU A 190 -9.83 0.55 7.75
CA LEU A 190 -10.12 -0.53 8.69
C LEU A 190 -9.95 -1.91 8.08
N LYS A 191 -9.94 -2.03 6.74
CA LYS A 191 -9.70 -3.30 6.04
C LYS A 191 -8.22 -3.65 5.95
N LYS A 192 -7.31 -2.71 6.25
CA LYS A 192 -5.86 -2.90 6.14
C LYS A 192 -5.28 -3.50 7.41
N ASP A 193 -4.11 -4.10 7.28
CA ASP A 193 -3.41 -4.67 8.42
C ASP A 193 -2.73 -3.58 9.26
N LYS A 194 -2.17 -3.98 10.39
CA LYS A 194 -1.51 -3.06 11.31
C LYS A 194 -0.25 -2.45 10.68
N ALA A 195 0.52 -3.25 9.94
CA ALA A 195 1.76 -2.81 9.30
C ALA A 195 1.53 -1.66 8.32
N PHE A 196 0.50 -1.77 7.46
CA PHE A 196 0.10 -0.70 6.56
C PHE A 196 -0.25 0.59 7.30
N LEU A 197 -1.03 0.48 8.39
CA LEU A 197 -1.43 1.63 9.19
C LEU A 197 -0.24 2.24 9.96
N ASP A 198 0.72 1.43 10.41
CA ASP A 198 1.94 1.90 11.08
C ASP A 198 2.83 2.67 10.09
N THR A 199 3.00 2.16 8.86
CA THR A 199 3.72 2.87 7.80
C THR A 199 3.02 4.19 7.46
N LEU A 200 1.69 4.18 7.31
CA LEU A 200 0.93 5.38 6.98
C LEU A 200 0.95 6.42 8.12
N HIS A 201 1.01 5.97 9.37
CA HIS A 201 1.14 6.83 10.56
C HIS A 201 2.48 7.56 10.59
N ALA A 202 3.55 6.88 10.17
CA ALA A 202 4.89 7.46 10.09
C ALA A 202 5.02 8.52 8.97
N CYS A 203 4.10 8.52 7.99
CA CYS A 203 4.10 9.50 6.92
C CYS A 203 3.75 10.91 7.41
N GLN A 204 4.60 11.88 7.07
CA GLN A 204 4.36 13.28 7.40
C GLN A 204 3.20 13.87 6.55
N PRO A 205 2.23 14.59 7.17
CA PRO A 205 1.04 15.07 6.45
C PRO A 205 1.36 16.08 5.34
N VAL A 206 2.23 17.04 5.62
CA VAL A 206 2.49 18.19 4.73
C VAL A 206 3.48 17.84 3.62
N THR A 207 4.53 17.09 3.94
CA THR A 207 5.63 16.76 3.02
C THR A 207 5.36 15.51 2.20
N PHE A 208 4.49 14.61 2.68
CA PHE A 208 4.18 13.34 2.00
C PHE A 208 2.70 13.21 1.60
N LEU A 209 1.76 13.17 2.56
CA LEU A 209 0.36 12.81 2.26
C LEU A 209 -0.33 13.84 1.33
N ARG A 210 -0.14 15.13 1.59
CA ARG A 210 -0.71 16.19 0.74
C ARG A 210 -0.12 16.16 -0.68
N PRO A 211 1.20 16.15 -0.88
CA PRO A 211 1.80 16.00 -2.21
C PRO A 211 1.35 14.72 -2.92
N LEU A 212 1.27 13.60 -2.21
CA LEU A 212 0.78 12.34 -2.78
C LEU A 212 -0.68 12.46 -3.23
N ARG A 213 -1.53 13.11 -2.44
CA ARG A 213 -2.93 13.40 -2.82
C ARG A 213 -3.03 14.28 -4.06
N VAL A 214 -2.20 15.31 -4.15
CA VAL A 214 -2.18 16.20 -5.31
C VAL A 214 -1.65 15.46 -6.54
N ALA A 215 -0.57 14.69 -6.40
CA ALA A 215 0.07 13.91 -7.46
C ALA A 215 -0.85 12.84 -8.05
N LEU A 216 -1.54 12.07 -7.20
CA LEU A 216 -2.42 10.99 -7.64
C LEU A 216 -3.82 11.47 -8.03
N GLY A 217 -4.27 12.60 -7.50
CA GLY A 217 -5.58 13.18 -7.78
C GLY A 217 -6.72 12.17 -7.64
N ASN A 218 -7.32 11.78 -8.77
CA ASN A 218 -8.43 10.84 -8.82
C ASN A 218 -8.07 9.39 -8.48
N SER A 219 -6.80 9.03 -8.62
CA SER A 219 -6.27 7.69 -8.29
C SER A 219 -5.75 7.59 -6.86
N PHE A 220 -5.84 8.65 -6.05
CA PHE A 220 -5.44 8.57 -4.64
C PHE A 220 -6.12 7.43 -3.87
N PRO A 221 -7.39 7.07 -4.08
CA PRO A 221 -7.98 5.91 -3.41
C PRO A 221 -7.24 4.59 -3.62
N GLU A 222 -6.39 4.47 -4.65
CA GLU A 222 -5.59 3.29 -4.92
C GLU A 222 -4.46 3.09 -3.90
N ILE A 223 -4.10 4.09 -3.09
CA ILE A 223 -3.06 3.95 -2.06
C ILE A 223 -3.39 2.85 -1.06
N VAL A 224 -4.68 2.56 -0.85
CA VAL A 224 -5.10 1.50 0.06
C VAL A 224 -4.70 0.14 -0.48
N ASN A 225 -4.50 -0.03 -1.78
CA ASN A 225 -4.10 -1.29 -2.39
C ASN A 225 -2.58 -1.50 -2.41
N LEU A 226 -1.81 -0.48 -2.02
CA LEU A 226 -0.35 -0.56 -1.95
C LEU A 226 0.10 -1.42 -0.76
N SER A 227 1.26 -2.05 -0.90
CA SER A 227 1.88 -2.78 0.21
C SER A 227 2.54 -1.81 1.19
N PRO A 228 2.75 -2.21 2.46
CA PRO A 228 3.52 -1.43 3.42
C PRO A 228 4.94 -1.11 2.93
N GLU A 229 5.60 -2.08 2.29
CA GLU A 229 6.95 -1.94 1.75
C GLU A 229 7.00 -0.90 0.62
N PHE A 230 5.97 -0.87 -0.21
CA PHE A 230 5.83 0.12 -1.27
C PHE A 230 5.73 1.53 -0.69
N LEU A 231 4.81 1.75 0.25
CA LEU A 231 4.64 3.06 0.90
C LEU A 231 5.92 3.50 1.59
N GLN A 232 6.59 2.59 2.29
CA GLN A 232 7.87 2.87 2.94
C GLN A 232 8.94 3.30 1.92
N ALA A 233 9.07 2.60 0.80
CA ALA A 233 10.03 2.97 -0.23
C ALA A 233 9.74 4.32 -0.89
N VAL A 234 8.46 4.68 -1.06
CA VAL A 234 8.07 6.03 -1.54
C VAL A 234 8.47 7.10 -0.51
N VAL A 235 8.27 6.85 0.79
CA VAL A 235 8.67 7.80 1.85
C VAL A 235 10.20 7.96 1.92
N GLU A 236 10.94 6.85 1.83
CA GLU A 236 12.40 6.84 1.88
C GLU A 236 13.03 7.46 0.65
N GLY A 237 12.53 7.12 -0.55
CA GLY A 237 13.07 7.58 -1.81
C GLY A 237 12.62 8.99 -2.19
N LEU A 238 11.33 9.30 -2.03
CA LEU A 238 10.78 10.61 -2.37
C LEU A 238 10.71 11.50 -1.13
N ASP A 239 11.88 11.73 -0.55
CA ASP A 239 12.14 12.52 0.66
C ASP A 239 11.63 13.98 0.63
N HIS A 240 11.22 14.48 -0.54
CA HIS A 240 10.73 15.83 -0.73
C HIS A 240 9.45 15.88 -1.57
N SER A 241 8.53 16.77 -1.20
CA SER A 241 7.22 16.97 -1.85
C SER A 241 7.32 17.21 -3.37
N ALA A 242 8.36 17.93 -3.80
CA ALA A 242 8.64 18.21 -5.20
C ALA A 242 8.93 16.94 -6.01
N LYS A 243 9.61 15.93 -5.43
CA LYS A 243 9.88 14.64 -6.11
C LYS A 243 8.59 13.83 -6.28
N ILE A 244 7.73 13.80 -5.25
CA ILE A 244 6.40 13.16 -5.30
C ILE A 244 5.55 13.79 -6.41
N THR A 245 5.53 15.12 -6.47
CA THR A 245 4.76 15.84 -7.49
C THR A 245 5.35 15.68 -8.89
N ALA A 246 6.68 15.61 -9.02
CA ALA A 246 7.35 15.39 -10.30
C ALA A 246 7.05 14.01 -10.88
N LEU A 247 7.03 12.96 -10.04
CA LEU A 247 6.59 11.64 -10.49
C LEU A 247 5.10 11.66 -10.82
N GLY A 248 4.24 12.18 -9.95
CA GLY A 248 2.81 12.32 -10.27
C GLY A 248 2.05 11.00 -10.21
N PRO A 249 1.07 10.75 -11.11
CA PRO A 249 0.32 9.50 -11.16
C PRO A 249 1.18 8.28 -11.51
N GLU A 250 2.33 8.48 -12.13
CA GLU A 250 3.29 7.44 -12.50
C GLU A 250 3.86 6.67 -11.30
N ILE A 251 3.70 7.20 -10.07
CA ILE A 251 4.03 6.47 -8.83
C ILE A 251 3.35 5.09 -8.83
N LEU A 252 2.09 5.00 -9.27
CA LEU A 252 1.34 3.73 -9.24
C LEU A 252 1.79 2.72 -10.31
N SER A 253 2.59 3.15 -11.29
CA SER A 253 3.12 2.29 -12.36
C SER A 253 4.42 1.57 -11.98
N VAL A 254 5.09 2.01 -10.91
CA VAL A 254 6.34 1.40 -10.45
C VAL A 254 6.05 0.02 -9.86
N ARG A 255 6.78 -1.01 -10.30
CA ARG A 255 6.61 -2.39 -9.81
C ARG A 255 7.57 -2.75 -8.69
N ASP A 256 8.82 -2.28 -8.79
CA ASP A 256 9.86 -2.55 -7.81
C ASP A 256 10.00 -1.35 -6.86
N PRO A 257 9.71 -1.50 -5.55
CA PRO A 257 9.89 -0.43 -4.58
C PRO A 257 11.30 0.17 -4.56
N ALA A 258 12.35 -0.59 -4.91
CA ALA A 258 13.71 -0.07 -4.93
C ALA A 258 13.92 1.04 -5.98
N VAL A 259 13.09 1.11 -7.01
CA VAL A 259 13.11 2.18 -8.01
C VAL A 259 12.81 3.56 -7.40
N PHE A 260 11.97 3.64 -6.36
CA PHE A 260 11.75 4.92 -5.67
C PHE A 260 13.01 5.42 -4.96
N ARG A 261 13.78 4.51 -4.38
CA ARG A 261 15.06 4.85 -3.74
C ARG A 261 16.07 5.35 -4.77
N ALA A 262 16.12 4.70 -5.93
CA ALA A 262 16.93 5.15 -7.06
C ALA A 262 16.53 6.57 -7.53
N PHE A 263 15.24 6.83 -7.77
CA PHE A 263 14.75 8.19 -8.06
C PHE A 263 15.08 9.19 -6.95
N GLY A 264 15.13 8.73 -5.70
CA GLY A 264 15.49 9.52 -4.54
C GLY A 264 16.92 10.07 -4.58
N THR A 265 17.86 9.36 -5.21
CA THR A 265 19.25 9.80 -5.36
C THR A 265 19.39 10.98 -6.34
N TRP A 266 18.37 11.23 -7.15
CA TRP A 266 18.45 12.25 -8.19
C TRP A 266 18.43 13.67 -7.61
N ALA A 267 19.26 14.53 -8.19
CA ALA A 267 19.47 15.88 -7.70
C ALA A 267 18.19 16.75 -7.76
N MET A 268 18.09 17.67 -6.80
CA MET A 268 17.06 18.70 -6.73
C MET A 268 17.74 20.05 -6.50
N LYS A 269 17.27 21.10 -7.19
CA LYS A 269 17.76 22.47 -7.02
C LYS A 269 16.61 23.38 -6.63
N GLU A 270 16.83 24.19 -5.61
CA GLU A 270 15.95 25.31 -5.27
C GLU A 270 16.19 26.43 -6.30
N ILE A 271 15.11 27.04 -6.78
CA ILE A 271 15.16 28.17 -7.71
C ILE A 271 14.32 29.30 -7.14
N GLU A 272 14.83 30.53 -7.26
CA GLU A 272 14.07 31.74 -6.93
C GLU A 272 12.86 31.88 -7.85
N ASP A 273 11.68 32.01 -7.26
CA ASP A 273 10.46 32.22 -8.03
C ASP A 273 10.38 33.67 -8.47
N LYS A 274 10.59 33.92 -9.76
CA LYS A 274 10.46 35.27 -10.36
C LYS A 274 9.05 35.85 -10.19
N ALA A 275 8.04 35.03 -9.91
CA ALA A 275 6.65 35.45 -9.70
C ALA A 275 6.28 35.74 -8.23
N ASP A 276 7.16 35.41 -7.27
CA ASP A 276 6.98 35.70 -5.85
C ASP A 276 8.21 36.44 -5.30
N PRO A 277 8.35 37.75 -5.60
CA PRO A 277 9.49 38.55 -5.17
C PRO A 277 9.62 38.68 -3.64
N GLU A 278 8.59 38.28 -2.87
CA GLU A 278 8.64 38.22 -1.40
C GLU A 278 9.27 36.92 -0.88
N GLY A 279 9.59 35.95 -1.75
CA GLY A 279 10.30 34.72 -1.39
C GLY A 279 9.51 33.75 -0.50
N LYS A 280 8.17 33.90 -0.42
CA LYS A 280 7.34 33.10 0.50
C LYS A 280 7.17 31.66 0.04
N LYS A 281 7.31 31.37 -1.27
CA LYS A 281 7.29 30.00 -1.81
C LYS A 281 8.58 29.66 -2.55
N LYS A 282 9.37 28.78 -1.93
CA LYS A 282 10.52 28.13 -2.56
C LYS A 282 10.04 27.23 -3.69
N LYS A 283 10.54 27.45 -4.91
CA LYS A 283 10.28 26.57 -6.06
C LYS A 283 11.45 25.61 -6.21
N TYR A 284 11.15 24.34 -6.48
CA TYR A 284 12.17 23.31 -6.67
C TYR A 284 12.06 22.75 -8.07
N VAL A 285 13.20 22.60 -8.73
CA VAL A 285 13.33 21.84 -9.97
C VAL A 285 14.04 20.54 -9.64
N THR A 286 13.36 19.44 -9.93
CA THR A 286 13.88 18.09 -9.71
C THR A 286 14.48 17.55 -11.00
N ARG A 287 15.52 16.73 -10.90
CA ARG A 287 15.99 15.95 -12.05
C ARG A 287 14.89 15.04 -12.60
N ILE A 288 13.99 14.53 -11.74
CA ILE A 288 12.82 13.72 -12.16
C ILE A 288 11.99 14.46 -13.19
N SER A 289 11.58 15.69 -12.91
CA SER A 289 10.82 16.52 -13.86
C SER A 289 11.61 16.79 -15.15
N GLN A 290 12.91 17.08 -15.04
CA GLN A 290 13.73 17.36 -16.23
C GLN A 290 13.87 16.14 -17.16
N VAL A 291 14.12 14.95 -16.60
CA VAL A 291 14.22 13.70 -17.36
C VAL A 291 12.87 13.33 -17.95
N LYS A 292 11.79 13.49 -17.18
CA LYS A 292 10.42 13.25 -17.65
C LYS A 292 10.07 14.14 -18.83
N ASP A 293 10.42 15.43 -18.78
CA ASP A 293 10.20 16.37 -19.89
C ASP A 293 11.05 16.02 -21.12
N ALA A 294 12.32 15.63 -20.92
CA ALA A 294 13.22 15.27 -22.01
C ALA A 294 12.82 13.95 -22.71
N MET A 295 12.46 12.92 -21.94
CA MET A 295 12.06 11.60 -22.47
C MET A 295 10.62 11.61 -22.99
N GLY A 296 9.74 12.46 -22.43
CA GLY A 296 8.32 12.46 -22.76
C GLY A 296 7.66 11.11 -22.47
N LYS A 297 7.10 10.47 -23.50
CA LYS A 297 6.39 9.18 -23.36
C LYS A 297 7.32 8.04 -22.95
N ASP A 298 8.60 8.11 -23.28
CA ASP A 298 9.57 7.06 -23.02
C ASP A 298 10.00 7.01 -21.54
N PHE A 299 9.60 8.00 -20.72
CA PHE A 299 9.84 7.98 -19.28
C PHE A 299 9.22 6.73 -18.61
N GLN A 300 8.13 6.19 -19.18
CA GLN A 300 7.48 4.97 -18.69
C GLN A 300 8.43 3.76 -18.66
N LEU A 301 9.45 3.73 -19.52
CA LEU A 301 10.45 2.67 -19.53
C LEU A 301 11.22 2.60 -18.20
N LEU A 302 11.47 3.75 -17.56
CA LEU A 302 12.17 3.81 -16.27
C LEU A 302 11.35 3.24 -15.12
N LEU A 303 10.02 3.30 -15.21
CA LEU A 303 9.13 2.82 -14.14
C LEU A 303 9.14 1.29 -14.02
N GLY A 304 9.47 0.60 -15.11
CA GLY A 304 9.66 -0.85 -15.16
C GLY A 304 11.13 -1.29 -15.16
N ALA A 305 12.08 -0.34 -15.06
CA ALA A 305 13.50 -0.64 -15.11
C ALA A 305 14.06 -1.08 -13.75
N THR A 306 15.28 -1.61 -13.76
CA THR A 306 16.03 -1.92 -12.55
C THR A 306 16.48 -0.61 -11.86
N PRO A 307 16.70 -0.63 -10.52
CA PRO A 307 17.20 0.54 -9.80
C PRO A 307 18.51 1.08 -10.37
N SER A 308 19.41 0.20 -10.83
CA SER A 308 20.72 0.60 -11.40
C SER A 308 20.55 1.45 -12.67
N VAL A 309 19.60 1.09 -13.53
CA VAL A 309 19.29 1.84 -14.76
C VAL A 309 18.71 3.20 -14.42
N VAL A 310 17.81 3.25 -13.43
CA VAL A 310 17.23 4.52 -12.97
C VAL A 310 18.32 5.44 -12.40
N GLU A 311 19.23 4.92 -11.59
CA GLU A 311 20.37 5.71 -11.09
C GLU A 311 21.27 6.22 -12.22
N GLU A 312 21.56 5.37 -13.21
CA GLU A 312 22.41 5.72 -14.34
C GLU A 312 21.79 6.82 -15.22
N VAL A 313 20.50 6.69 -15.56
CA VAL A 313 19.77 7.71 -16.34
C VAL A 313 19.68 9.03 -15.58
N GLY A 314 19.63 8.99 -14.25
CA GLY A 314 19.68 10.18 -13.40
C GLY A 314 20.93 11.04 -13.60
N LYS A 315 22.05 10.42 -14.00
CA LYS A 315 23.36 11.09 -14.23
C LYS A 315 23.47 11.74 -15.60
N TRP A 316 22.72 11.26 -16.59
CA TRP A 316 22.76 11.81 -17.94
C TRP A 316 22.28 13.26 -17.92
N SER A 317 22.85 14.10 -18.76
CA SER A 317 22.39 15.44 -19.06
C SER A 317 21.18 15.42 -19.99
N ASN A 318 20.50 16.55 -20.14
CA ASN A 318 19.37 16.65 -21.08
C ASN A 318 19.82 16.48 -22.55
N GLN A 319 21.03 16.91 -22.89
CA GLN A 319 21.59 16.74 -24.23
C GLN A 319 21.90 15.28 -24.51
N GLU A 320 22.43 14.57 -23.52
CA GLU A 320 22.69 13.12 -23.60
C GLU A 320 21.38 12.35 -23.80
N ILE A 321 20.33 12.65 -23.02
CA ILE A 321 19.01 12.02 -23.20
C ILE A 321 18.47 12.23 -24.62
N GLU A 322 18.60 13.44 -25.17
CA GLU A 322 18.15 13.73 -26.54
C GLU A 322 18.98 12.96 -27.58
N ALA A 323 20.30 12.84 -27.38
CA ALA A 323 21.19 12.11 -28.27
C ALA A 323 20.86 10.61 -28.36
N ILE A 324 20.46 9.99 -27.24
CA ILE A 324 20.09 8.56 -27.21
C ILE A 324 18.60 8.30 -27.44
N ARG A 325 17.78 9.36 -27.52
CA ARG A 325 16.32 9.29 -27.54
C ARG A 325 15.75 8.34 -28.60
N ARG A 326 16.35 8.33 -29.80
CA ARG A 326 15.94 7.44 -30.91
C ARG A 326 16.06 5.95 -30.56
N TYR A 327 16.96 5.58 -29.64
CA TYR A 327 17.23 4.21 -29.25
C TYR A 327 16.46 3.77 -28.01
N LEU A 328 16.05 4.72 -27.14
CA LEU A 328 15.39 4.43 -25.87
C LEU A 328 14.21 3.46 -25.97
N PRO A 329 13.28 3.57 -26.95
CA PRO A 329 12.15 2.65 -27.06
C PRO A 329 12.54 1.18 -27.24
N PHE A 330 13.76 0.92 -27.71
CA PHE A 330 14.26 -0.41 -28.02
C PHE A 330 15.32 -0.89 -27.03
N LEU A 331 15.75 -0.03 -26.10
CA LEU A 331 16.72 -0.36 -25.07
C LEU A 331 16.02 -0.98 -23.86
N GLY A 332 16.21 -2.29 -23.69
CA GLY A 332 15.84 -2.96 -22.44
C GLY A 332 16.76 -2.55 -21.28
N SER A 333 16.32 -2.76 -20.04
CA SER A 333 17.13 -2.44 -18.85
C SER A 333 18.49 -3.14 -18.87
N GLU A 334 18.53 -4.43 -19.26
CA GLU A 334 19.77 -5.18 -19.36
C GLU A 334 20.75 -4.62 -20.41
N ALA A 335 20.24 -4.04 -21.50
CA ALA A 335 21.07 -3.42 -22.52
C ALA A 335 21.72 -2.13 -22.00
N ILE A 336 20.96 -1.31 -21.26
CA ILE A 336 21.49 -0.09 -20.62
C ILE A 336 22.54 -0.46 -19.57
N GLU A 337 22.28 -1.48 -18.75
CA GLU A 337 23.27 -1.98 -17.77
C GLU A 337 24.54 -2.49 -18.44
N ALA A 338 24.40 -3.26 -19.54
CA ALA A 338 25.55 -3.77 -20.29
C ALA A 338 26.41 -2.65 -20.89
N MET A 339 25.83 -1.50 -21.20
CA MET A 339 26.52 -0.30 -21.71
C MET A 339 27.10 0.59 -20.62
N SER A 340 26.65 0.47 -19.36
CA SER A 340 27.12 1.29 -18.24
C SER A 340 28.64 1.37 -18.04
N PRO A 341 29.47 0.34 -18.37
CA PRO A 341 30.90 0.38 -18.10
C PRO A 341 31.74 1.27 -19.05
N ILE A 342 31.15 1.81 -20.11
CA ILE A 342 31.79 2.76 -21.05
C ILE A 342 31.17 4.16 -20.91
N ASP A 343 31.87 5.19 -21.37
CA ASP A 343 31.37 6.57 -21.33
C ASP A 343 30.17 6.79 -22.27
N PHE A 344 29.41 7.85 -22.04
CA PHE A 344 28.17 8.10 -22.76
C PHE A 344 28.38 8.30 -24.27
N GLU A 345 29.43 9.01 -24.68
CA GLU A 345 29.74 9.26 -26.10
C GLU A 345 30.03 7.96 -26.85
N MET A 346 30.76 7.03 -26.21
CA MET A 346 31.02 5.70 -26.74
C MET A 346 29.75 4.86 -26.82
N ARG A 347 28.81 4.97 -25.87
CA ARG A 347 27.51 4.28 -25.94
C ARG A 347 26.72 4.70 -27.18
N VAL A 348 26.60 6.01 -27.41
CA VAL A 348 25.88 6.55 -28.58
C VAL A 348 26.60 6.17 -29.87
N SER A 349 27.93 6.29 -29.91
CA SER A 349 28.75 5.88 -31.06
C SER A 349 28.61 4.39 -31.37
N MET A 350 28.53 3.57 -30.32
CA MET A 350 28.31 2.13 -30.43
C MET A 350 26.94 1.82 -31.03
N LEU A 351 25.87 2.46 -30.54
CA LEU A 351 24.52 2.28 -31.07
C LEU A 351 24.42 2.73 -32.53
N HIS A 352 25.08 3.82 -32.92
CA HIS A 352 25.18 4.23 -34.32
C HIS A 352 25.96 3.21 -35.17
N GLY A 353 27.09 2.71 -34.67
CA GLY A 353 27.89 1.70 -35.37
C GLY A 353 27.13 0.39 -35.57
N LEU A 354 26.40 -0.06 -34.54
CA LEU A 354 25.53 -1.24 -34.61
C LEU A 354 24.37 -1.02 -35.58
N TRP A 355 23.78 0.17 -35.60
CA TRP A 355 22.76 0.53 -36.60
C TRP A 355 23.33 0.43 -38.03
N ASP A 356 24.52 0.98 -38.26
CA ASP A 356 25.15 0.98 -39.59
C ASP A 356 25.58 -0.44 -40.03
N ARG A 357 26.03 -1.28 -39.10
CA ARG A 357 26.54 -2.64 -39.36
C ARG A 357 25.47 -3.71 -39.42
N LEU A 358 24.56 -3.74 -38.44
CA LEU A 358 23.56 -4.79 -38.26
C LEU A 358 22.16 -4.38 -38.72
N GLY A 359 21.97 -3.09 -39.00
CA GLY A 359 20.74 -2.56 -39.56
C GLY A 359 19.64 -2.32 -38.54
N ARG A 360 18.51 -1.84 -39.08
CA ARG A 360 17.32 -1.45 -38.33
C ARG A 360 16.70 -2.60 -37.54
N GLU A 361 16.66 -3.81 -38.12
CA GLU A 361 16.05 -4.98 -37.49
C GLU A 361 16.73 -5.32 -36.15
N PHE A 362 18.07 -5.28 -36.11
CA PHE A 362 18.80 -5.51 -34.87
C PHE A 362 18.43 -4.49 -33.79
N ILE A 363 18.41 -3.21 -34.15
CA ILE A 363 18.15 -2.13 -33.19
C ILE A 363 16.71 -2.17 -32.68
N GLU A 364 15.73 -2.35 -33.56
CA GLU A 364 14.32 -2.26 -33.18
C GLU A 364 13.78 -3.54 -32.54
N VAL A 365 14.34 -4.71 -32.87
CA VAL A 365 13.81 -6.00 -32.43
C VAL A 365 14.73 -6.68 -31.42
N GLU A 366 16.03 -6.74 -31.69
CA GLU A 366 16.95 -7.62 -30.95
C GLU A 366 17.64 -6.93 -29.78
N LEU A 367 17.74 -5.60 -29.79
CA LEU A 367 18.47 -4.83 -28.79
C LEU A 367 17.94 -5.00 -27.35
N SER A 368 16.64 -5.25 -27.22
CA SER A 368 15.98 -5.57 -25.94
C SER A 368 15.95 -7.07 -25.62
N GLN A 369 16.38 -7.92 -26.55
CA GLN A 369 16.36 -9.37 -26.41
C GLN A 369 17.70 -9.90 -25.87
N PRO A 370 17.73 -11.11 -25.30
CA PRO A 370 18.97 -11.70 -24.77
C PRO A 370 20.12 -11.73 -25.79
N MET A 371 19.82 -11.91 -27.07
CA MET A 371 20.81 -11.90 -28.15
C MET A 371 21.45 -10.52 -28.34
N GLY A 372 20.66 -9.45 -28.42
CA GLY A 372 21.20 -8.09 -28.51
C GLY A 372 22.02 -7.72 -27.28
N VAL A 373 21.59 -8.12 -26.08
CA VAL A 373 22.35 -7.90 -24.84
C VAL A 373 23.70 -8.62 -24.88
N LEU A 374 23.77 -9.85 -25.41
CA LEU A 374 25.05 -10.57 -25.59
C LEU A 374 25.97 -9.83 -26.56
N VAL A 375 25.43 -9.32 -27.67
CA VAL A 375 26.20 -8.52 -28.64
C VAL A 375 26.74 -7.25 -27.98
N ILE A 376 25.91 -6.51 -27.25
CA ILE A 376 26.34 -5.32 -26.50
C ILE A 376 27.47 -5.67 -25.54
N ARG A 377 27.30 -6.72 -24.71
CA ARG A 377 28.33 -7.14 -23.75
C ARG A 377 29.65 -7.49 -24.44
N GLY A 378 29.59 -8.21 -25.56
CA GLY A 378 30.77 -8.56 -26.35
C GLY A 378 31.50 -7.34 -26.90
N VAL A 379 30.76 -6.38 -27.46
CA VAL A 379 31.34 -5.13 -27.98
C VAL A 379 31.90 -4.27 -26.85
N VAL A 380 31.17 -4.09 -25.75
CA VAL A 380 31.62 -3.32 -24.58
C VAL A 380 32.88 -3.91 -23.97
N ALA A 381 32.96 -5.23 -23.81
CA ALA A 381 34.15 -5.90 -23.27
C ALA A 381 35.39 -5.62 -24.13
N LYS A 382 35.27 -5.71 -25.46
CA LYS A 382 36.37 -5.38 -26.38
C LYS A 382 36.75 -3.90 -26.33
N LEU A 383 35.78 -2.99 -26.28
CA LEU A 383 36.06 -1.56 -26.15
C LEU A 383 36.80 -1.23 -24.85
N GLN A 384 36.42 -1.87 -23.74
CA GLN A 384 37.12 -1.71 -22.46
C GLN A 384 38.56 -2.26 -22.51
N GLU A 385 38.79 -3.38 -23.20
CA GLU A 385 40.13 -3.92 -23.41
C GLU A 385 41.00 -2.94 -24.21
N MET A 386 40.48 -2.38 -25.31
CA MET A 386 41.18 -1.37 -26.10
C MET A 386 41.49 -0.09 -25.29
N LEU A 387 40.56 0.34 -24.43
CA LEU A 387 40.79 1.47 -23.52
C LEU A 387 41.93 1.20 -22.54
N LYS A 388 41.99 0.00 -21.94
CA LYS A 388 43.07 -0.39 -21.03
C LYS A 388 44.43 -0.46 -21.71
N LEU A 389 44.46 -0.86 -22.99
CA LEU A 389 45.67 -0.95 -23.80
C LEU A 389 46.09 0.41 -24.40
N GLY A 390 45.32 1.48 -24.18
CA GLY A 390 45.59 2.81 -24.75
C GLY A 390 45.36 2.88 -26.27
N SER A 391 44.74 1.86 -26.86
CA SER A 391 44.47 1.73 -28.30
C SER A 391 43.03 2.11 -28.68
N ALA A 392 42.29 2.75 -27.78
CA ALA A 392 40.91 3.14 -28.02
C ALA A 392 40.78 4.00 -29.29
N ALA A 393 39.95 3.53 -30.22
CA ALA A 393 39.70 4.24 -31.47
C ALA A 393 39.00 5.57 -31.17
N LYS A 394 39.51 6.67 -31.75
CA LYS A 394 38.86 7.99 -31.67
C LYS A 394 37.46 8.02 -32.32
N ASP A 395 37.17 7.05 -33.20
CA ASP A 395 35.88 6.90 -33.88
C ASP A 395 35.35 5.47 -33.68
N VAL A 396 34.67 5.25 -32.55
CA VAL A 396 34.04 3.97 -32.18
C VAL A 396 32.96 3.55 -33.19
N ARG A 397 32.25 4.52 -33.77
CA ARG A 397 31.22 4.24 -34.78
C ARG A 397 31.83 3.60 -36.02
N SER A 398 32.87 4.22 -36.59
CA SER A 398 33.56 3.68 -37.77
C SER A 398 34.22 2.34 -37.47
N LEU A 399 34.76 2.15 -36.26
CA LEU A 399 35.32 0.88 -35.83
C LEU A 399 34.28 -0.25 -35.92
N ILE A 400 33.09 -0.06 -35.34
CA ILE A 400 32.03 -1.08 -35.37
C ILE A 400 31.44 -1.25 -36.79
N ALA A 401 31.28 -0.15 -37.52
CA ALA A 401 30.63 -0.18 -38.82
C ALA A 401 31.48 -0.86 -39.91
N LYS A 402 32.81 -0.72 -39.84
CA LYS A 402 33.72 -1.06 -40.95
C LYS A 402 34.83 -2.06 -40.60
N SER A 403 35.15 -2.26 -39.32
CA SER A 403 36.25 -3.13 -38.90
C SER A 403 35.75 -4.51 -38.49
N GLU A 404 36.52 -5.54 -38.85
CA GLU A 404 36.31 -6.92 -38.39
C GLU A 404 36.80 -7.14 -36.94
N MET A 405 37.51 -6.17 -36.35
CA MET A 405 38.10 -6.28 -35.00
C MET A 405 37.06 -6.60 -33.91
N LEU A 406 35.80 -6.21 -34.13
CA LEU A 406 34.70 -6.43 -33.18
C LEU A 406 33.78 -7.59 -33.58
N ASP A 407 34.07 -8.30 -34.69
CA ASP A 407 33.17 -9.33 -35.23
C ASP A 407 32.92 -10.49 -34.26
N ASP A 408 33.88 -10.89 -33.42
CA ASP A 408 33.59 -11.93 -32.39
C ASP A 408 32.52 -11.48 -31.38
N GLY A 409 32.44 -10.18 -31.10
CA GLY A 409 31.39 -9.61 -30.26
C GLY A 409 30.03 -9.54 -30.97
N LEU A 410 30.04 -9.43 -32.30
CA LEU A 410 28.83 -9.41 -33.16
C LEU A 410 28.39 -10.82 -33.58
N ALA A 411 29.26 -11.81 -33.45
CA ALA A 411 29.06 -13.20 -33.85
C ALA A 411 27.74 -13.83 -33.36
N PRO A 412 27.24 -13.55 -32.14
CA PRO A 412 25.95 -14.08 -31.69
C PRO A 412 24.79 -13.74 -32.63
N TYR A 413 24.84 -12.59 -33.30
CA TYR A 413 23.83 -12.16 -34.25
C TYR A 413 24.19 -12.53 -35.71
N LEU A 414 25.45 -12.32 -36.12
CA LEU A 414 25.89 -12.59 -37.50
C LEU A 414 25.81 -14.08 -37.89
N ASN A 415 26.04 -14.99 -36.94
CA ASN A 415 26.03 -16.43 -37.18
C ASN A 415 24.64 -17.07 -37.05
N ARG A 416 23.59 -16.26 -36.87
CA ARG A 416 22.22 -16.79 -36.76
C ARG A 416 21.76 -17.34 -38.11
N PRO A 417 21.17 -18.54 -38.16
CA PRO A 417 20.51 -19.01 -39.39
C PRO A 417 19.38 -18.04 -39.72
N LYS A 418 19.51 -17.31 -40.84
CA LYS A 418 18.46 -16.42 -41.33
C LYS A 418 17.19 -17.24 -41.50
N LYS A 419 16.15 -16.95 -40.70
CA LYS A 419 14.81 -17.52 -40.93
C LYS A 419 14.43 -17.13 -42.36
N LYS A 420 14.21 -18.12 -43.24
CA LYS A 420 13.62 -17.86 -44.56
C LYS A 420 12.33 -17.07 -44.32
N PRO A 421 12.07 -15.99 -45.08
CA PRO A 421 10.79 -15.31 -45.00
C PRO A 421 9.72 -16.37 -45.28
N GLU A 422 8.78 -16.55 -44.34
CA GLU A 422 7.57 -17.31 -44.60
C GLU A 422 6.92 -16.65 -45.80
N GLN A 423 6.90 -17.38 -46.93
CA GLN A 423 6.11 -16.97 -48.09
C GLN A 423 4.69 -16.73 -47.58
N PRO A 424 4.06 -15.59 -47.92
CA PRO A 424 2.68 -15.36 -47.55
C PRO A 424 1.88 -16.52 -48.12
N ALA A 425 1.14 -17.22 -47.25
CA ALA A 425 0.24 -18.27 -47.66
C ALA A 425 -0.69 -17.67 -48.74
N GLU A 426 -0.52 -18.13 -49.98
CA GLU A 426 -1.46 -17.88 -51.06
C GLU A 426 -2.85 -18.30 -50.55
N LYS A 427 -3.75 -17.32 -50.47
CA LYS A 427 -5.17 -17.54 -50.23
C LYS A 427 -5.89 -17.66 -51.55
#